data_AF-A0A958EKL7-F1
#
_entry.id   AF-A0A958EKL7-F1
#
_cell.length_a   1.000
_cell.length_b   1.000
_cell.length_c   1.000
_cell.angle_alpha   90.00
_cell.angle_beta   90.00
_cell.angle_gamma   90.00
#
_symmetry.space_group_name_H-M   'P 1'
#
loop_
_entity.id
_entity.type
_entity.pdbx_description
1 polymer ?
#
loop_
_entity_poly.entity_id
_entity_poly.type
_entity_poly.pdbx_seq_one_letter_code
_entity_poly.pdbx_strand_id
1 'polypeptide(L)'
;MIIALVSFIVLIALIILMIVLRKMQYDKTHINLLDLSDQIGGKVIRKSFANQPVFQGNYNGGILQISFSKDKIGSEHVYYINFSMGISVKSTVTITSKRWLQAMDESDNLNTENTVSIDGFVLRSTNKTLLKNLSESNKMQSILQKLEPFAYLLISPDGLLFDKQSTDILADTHVDKMKSTITDLADLVTIGF
;
A
#
# COMPACT_ATOMS: atom_id res chain seq x y z
N MET A 1 40.12 29.45 -4.12
CA MET A 1 40.37 28.29 -3.24
C MET A 1 39.46 28.28 -2.01
N ILE A 2 39.38 29.36 -1.23
CA ILE A 2 38.53 29.44 -0.02
C ILE A 2 37.04 29.23 -0.34
N ILE A 3 36.51 29.87 -1.38
CA ILE A 3 35.09 29.71 -1.79
C ILE A 3 34.80 28.24 -2.14
N ALA A 4 35.68 27.57 -2.89
CA ALA A 4 35.51 26.17 -3.25
C ALA A 4 35.50 25.24 -2.01
N LEU A 5 36.35 25.53 -1.03
CA LEU A 5 36.40 24.79 0.24
C LEU A 5 35.11 24.98 1.05
N VAL A 6 34.62 26.21 1.16
CA VAL A 6 33.36 26.52 1.87
C VAL A 6 32.18 25.82 1.18
N SER A 7 32.07 25.90 -0.15
CA SER A 7 31.02 25.20 -0.91
C SER A 7 31.05 23.68 -0.71
N PHE A 8 32.25 23.09 -0.65
CA PHE A 8 32.39 21.65 -0.41
C PHE A 8 31.93 21.24 0.99
N ILE A 9 32.25 22.04 2.02
CA ILE A 9 31.79 21.79 3.40
C ILE A 9 30.28 21.89 3.49
N VAL A 10 29.67 22.89 2.85
CA VAL A 10 28.19 23.04 2.81
C VAL A 10 27.55 21.83 2.13
N LEU A 11 28.11 21.35 1.02
CA LEU A 11 27.61 20.17 0.32
C LEU A 11 27.66 18.92 1.22
N ILE A 12 28.77 18.69 1.93
CA ILE A 12 28.89 17.57 2.88
C ILE A 12 27.84 17.69 3.99
N ALA A 13 27.67 18.89 4.57
CA ALA A 13 26.68 19.11 5.62
C ALA A 13 25.25 18.80 5.14
N LEU A 14 24.91 19.18 3.90
CA LEU A 14 23.61 18.84 3.29
C LEU A 14 23.44 17.33 3.08
N ILE A 15 24.48 16.63 2.63
CA ILE A 15 24.45 15.16 2.48
C ILE A 15 24.21 14.48 3.84
N ILE A 16 24.94 14.90 4.89
CA ILE A 16 24.77 14.37 6.24
C ILE A 16 23.34 14.64 6.74
N LEU A 17 22.83 15.85 6.53
CA LEU A 17 21.47 16.22 6.91
C LEU A 17 20.43 15.31 6.23
N MET A 18 20.55 15.05 4.93
CA MET A 18 19.65 14.14 4.22
C MET A 18 19.69 12.71 4.77
N ILE A 19 20.88 12.20 5.13
CA ILE A 19 21.04 10.88 5.73
C ILE A 19 20.34 10.81 7.10
N VAL A 20 20.49 11.85 7.93
CA VAL A 20 19.86 11.93 9.25
C VAL A 20 18.33 11.97 9.13
N LEU A 21 17.80 12.80 8.23
CA LEU A 21 16.35 12.91 8.01
C LEU A 21 15.75 11.56 7.57
N ARG A 22 16.41 10.85 6.65
CA ARG A 22 15.99 9.52 6.21
C ARG A 22 16.00 8.51 7.35
N LYS A 23 17.04 8.53 8.20
CA LYS A 23 17.11 7.67 9.39
C LYS A 23 15.95 7.96 10.35
N MET A 24 15.67 9.24 10.63
CA MET A 24 14.57 9.63 11.50
C MET A 24 13.21 9.16 10.97
N GLN A 25 12.99 9.20 9.65
CA GLN A 25 11.79 8.64 9.05
C GLN A 25 11.66 7.14 9.33
N TYR A 26 12.72 6.35 9.10
CA TYR A 26 12.68 4.91 9.34
C TYR A 26 12.50 4.55 10.81
N ASP A 27 13.10 5.32 11.72
CA ASP A 27 12.96 5.10 13.15
C ASP A 27 11.51 5.41 13.61
N LYS A 28 10.88 6.47 13.09
CA LYS A 28 9.47 6.77 13.36
C LYS A 28 8.52 5.73 12.77
N THR A 29 8.72 5.30 11.52
CA THR A 29 7.94 4.21 10.93
C THR A 29 8.07 2.93 11.75
N HIS A 30 9.26 2.63 12.26
CA HIS A 30 9.48 1.49 13.13
C HIS A 30 8.68 1.59 14.43
N ILE A 31 8.67 2.75 15.09
CA ILE A 31 7.85 3.02 16.29
C ILE A 31 6.36 2.84 15.97
N ASN A 32 5.86 3.44 14.90
CA ASN A 32 4.47 3.29 14.50
C ASN A 32 4.05 1.82 14.29
N LEU A 33 4.93 1.00 13.71
CA LEU A 33 4.68 -0.44 13.55
C LEU A 33 4.78 -1.21 14.87
N LEU A 34 5.60 -0.76 15.82
CA LEU A 34 5.64 -1.32 17.18
C LEU A 34 4.34 -1.00 17.90
N ASP A 35 3.86 0.24 17.82
CA ASP A 35 2.56 0.63 18.38
C ASP A 35 1.42 -0.19 17.76
N LEU A 36 1.47 -0.45 16.45
CA LEU A 36 0.54 -1.36 15.79
C LEU A 36 0.65 -2.78 16.36
N SER A 37 1.87 -3.28 16.54
CA SER A 37 2.13 -4.60 17.13
C SER A 37 1.59 -4.75 18.54
N ASP A 38 1.68 -3.70 19.35
CA ASP A 38 1.12 -3.69 20.71
C ASP A 38 -0.41 -3.73 20.69
N GLN A 39 -1.05 -3.16 19.66
CA GLN A 39 -2.51 -3.10 19.57
C GLN A 39 -3.17 -4.33 18.95
N ILE A 40 -2.60 -4.92 17.90
CA ILE A 40 -3.21 -6.06 17.19
C ILE A 40 -2.42 -7.37 17.36
N GLY A 41 -1.29 -7.34 18.05
CA GLY A 41 -0.40 -8.47 18.20
C GLY A 41 0.47 -8.71 16.95
N GLY A 42 1.72 -9.09 17.16
CA GLY A 42 2.65 -9.37 16.08
C GLY A 42 4.10 -9.14 16.47
N LYS A 43 4.94 -8.94 15.45
CA LYS A 43 6.34 -8.58 15.57
C LYS A 43 6.76 -7.63 14.46
N VAL A 44 7.69 -6.75 14.77
CA VAL A 44 8.32 -5.86 13.81
C VAL A 44 9.75 -6.32 13.56
N ILE A 45 10.07 -6.64 12.32
CA ILE A 45 11.38 -7.13 11.88
C ILE A 45 12.11 -6.01 11.17
N ARG A 46 13.31 -5.68 11.62
CA ARG A 46 14.23 -4.76 10.94
C ARG A 46 15.57 -5.46 10.71
N LYS A 47 15.89 -5.78 9.45
CA LYS A 47 17.12 -6.50 9.08
C LYS A 47 18.39 -5.65 9.24
N SER A 48 18.28 -4.32 9.08
CA SER A 48 19.39 -3.37 9.19
C SER A 48 18.85 -1.95 9.39
N PHE A 49 19.68 -1.02 9.87
CA PHE A 49 19.34 0.39 10.00
C PHE A 49 18.94 1.06 8.68
N ALA A 50 19.49 0.57 7.56
CA ALA A 50 19.22 1.08 6.21
C ALA A 50 17.96 0.49 5.55
N ASN A 51 17.37 -0.56 6.14
CA ASN A 51 16.19 -1.21 5.59
C ASN A 51 14.93 -0.74 6.32
N GLN A 52 13.84 -0.61 5.56
CA GLN A 52 12.53 -0.33 6.14
C GLN A 52 12.08 -1.50 7.02
N PRO A 53 11.41 -1.22 8.14
CA PRO A 53 10.87 -2.26 9.01
C PRO A 53 9.72 -3.00 8.30
N VAL A 54 9.51 -4.27 8.66
CA VAL A 54 8.40 -5.09 8.17
C VAL A 54 7.61 -5.55 9.38
N PHE A 55 6.29 -5.38 9.36
CA PHE A 55 5.42 -5.92 10.38
C PHE A 55 4.89 -7.29 9.95
N GLN A 56 4.83 -8.23 10.90
CA GLN A 56 4.19 -9.54 10.74
C GLN A 56 3.34 -9.83 11.97
N GLY A 57 2.04 -10.06 11.79
CA GLY A 57 1.11 -10.35 12.86
C GLY A 57 -0.01 -11.29 12.42
N ASN A 58 -1.02 -11.43 13.26
CA ASN A 58 -2.24 -12.15 12.93
C ASN A 58 -3.42 -11.17 13.07
N TYR A 59 -4.30 -11.15 12.08
CA TYR A 59 -5.53 -10.38 12.12
C TYR A 59 -6.69 -11.24 11.65
N ASN A 60 -7.74 -11.37 12.47
CA ASN A 60 -8.91 -12.23 12.22
C ASN A 60 -8.56 -13.67 11.83
N GLY A 61 -7.52 -14.25 12.42
CA GLY A 61 -7.08 -15.63 12.16
C GLY A 61 -6.17 -15.79 10.92
N GLY A 62 -6.02 -14.74 10.10
CA GLY A 62 -5.12 -14.72 8.95
C GLY A 62 -3.77 -14.08 9.26
N ILE A 63 -2.72 -14.46 8.53
CA ILE A 63 -1.41 -13.81 8.62
C ILE A 63 -1.50 -12.42 8.00
N LEU A 64 -1.13 -11.38 8.73
CA LEU A 64 -1.00 -10.02 8.23
C LEU A 64 0.48 -9.65 8.12
N GLN A 65 0.92 -9.21 6.96
CA GLN A 65 2.24 -8.63 6.74
C GLN A 65 2.11 -7.23 6.15
N ILE A 66 2.88 -6.29 6.69
CA ILE A 66 3.00 -4.93 6.14
C ILE A 66 4.46 -4.70 5.77
N SER A 67 4.70 -4.37 4.52
CA SER A 67 6.02 -4.06 3.99
C SER A 67 5.98 -2.76 3.19
N PHE A 68 7.14 -2.32 2.70
CA PHE A 68 7.25 -1.09 1.91
C PHE A 68 8.05 -1.36 0.65
N SER A 69 7.60 -0.75 -0.43
CA SER A 69 8.28 -0.78 -1.74
C SER A 69 8.36 0.63 -2.31
N LYS A 70 9.17 0.77 -3.35
CA LYS A 70 9.39 2.02 -4.05
C LYS A 70 9.57 1.72 -5.52
N ASP A 71 8.71 2.29 -6.35
CA ASP A 71 8.82 2.17 -7.79
C ASP A 71 9.14 3.52 -8.43
N LYS A 72 9.54 3.47 -9.69
CA LYS A 72 9.77 4.64 -10.53
C LYS A 72 8.68 4.66 -11.61
N ILE A 73 7.82 5.67 -11.58
CA ILE A 73 6.77 5.89 -12.58
C ILE A 73 7.16 7.14 -13.37
N GLY A 74 7.52 6.94 -14.64
CA GLY A 74 8.10 8.01 -15.45
C GLY A 74 9.37 8.60 -14.82
N SER A 75 9.34 9.88 -14.45
CA SER A 75 10.42 10.58 -13.75
C SER A 75 10.28 10.57 -12.23
N GLU A 76 9.12 10.17 -11.69
CA GLU A 76 8.80 10.28 -10.28
C GLU A 76 9.05 8.96 -9.54
N HIS A 77 9.34 9.09 -8.25
CA HIS A 77 9.47 7.98 -7.34
C HIS A 77 8.23 7.88 -6.47
N VAL A 78 7.56 6.74 -6.52
CA VAL A 78 6.34 6.48 -5.76
C VAL A 78 6.64 5.45 -4.68
N TYR A 79 6.21 5.74 -3.45
CA TYR A 79 6.33 4.83 -2.32
C TYR A 79 5.01 4.10 -2.09
N TYR A 80 5.11 2.82 -1.75
CA TYR A 80 3.95 2.00 -1.40
C TYR A 80 4.10 1.38 -0.01
N ILE A 81 2.96 1.30 0.66
CA ILE A 81 2.76 0.48 1.86
C ILE A 81 1.98 -0.75 1.40
N ASN A 82 2.64 -1.90 1.39
CA ASN A 82 2.08 -3.14 0.88
C ASN A 82 1.50 -3.94 2.04
N PHE A 83 0.22 -4.24 1.98
CA PHE A 83 -0.48 -5.07 2.94
C PHE A 83 -0.71 -6.44 2.30
N SER A 84 -0.33 -7.50 3.01
CA SER A 84 -0.62 -8.88 2.63
C SER A 84 -1.41 -9.53 3.75
N MET A 85 -2.60 -10.04 3.45
CA MET A 85 -3.49 -10.67 4.42
C MET A 85 -3.86 -12.08 3.96
N GLY A 86 -3.58 -13.08 4.79
CA GLY A 86 -3.98 -14.47 4.56
C GLY A 86 -5.46 -14.71 4.87
N ILE A 87 -6.35 -14.03 4.14
CA ILE A 87 -7.81 -14.23 4.21
C ILE A 87 -8.24 -14.93 2.92
N SER A 88 -8.72 -16.17 3.04
CA SER A 88 -9.10 -16.97 1.87
C SER A 88 -10.49 -16.60 1.37
N VAL A 89 -10.61 -16.42 0.05
CA VAL A 89 -11.87 -16.20 -0.67
C VAL A 89 -12.09 -17.27 -1.73
N LYS A 90 -13.28 -17.31 -2.34
CA LYS A 90 -13.57 -18.35 -3.34
C LYS A 90 -13.06 -17.99 -4.73
N SER A 91 -13.02 -16.70 -5.08
CA SER A 91 -12.69 -16.25 -6.42
C SER A 91 -11.58 -15.21 -6.42
N THR A 92 -10.84 -15.16 -7.53
CA THR A 92 -9.83 -14.13 -7.73
C THR A 92 -10.44 -12.88 -8.34
N VAL A 93 -10.20 -11.73 -7.72
CA VAL A 93 -10.54 -10.40 -8.23
C VAL A 93 -9.33 -9.49 -8.10
N THR A 94 -9.02 -8.80 -9.18
CA THR A 94 -8.07 -7.70 -9.20
C THR A 94 -8.82 -6.38 -9.27
N ILE A 95 -8.45 -5.41 -8.45
CA ILE A 95 -8.96 -4.05 -8.47
C ILE A 95 -7.77 -3.11 -8.65
N THR A 96 -7.89 -2.15 -9.57
CA THR A 96 -6.83 -1.19 -9.88
C THR A 96 -7.43 0.21 -9.95
N SER A 97 -6.75 1.22 -9.40
CA SER A 97 -7.21 2.61 -9.53
C SER A 97 -6.99 3.12 -10.95
N LYS A 98 -7.98 3.83 -11.50
CA LYS A 98 -7.86 4.48 -12.82
C LYS A 98 -6.76 5.52 -12.82
N ARG A 99 -6.59 6.22 -11.70
CA ARG A 99 -5.55 7.22 -11.52
C ARG A 99 -4.15 6.63 -11.69
N TRP A 100 -3.90 5.45 -11.11
CA TRP A 100 -2.63 4.76 -11.26
C TRP A 100 -2.42 4.22 -12.68
N LEU A 101 -3.45 3.62 -13.29
CA LEU A 101 -3.39 3.15 -14.67
C LEU A 101 -3.04 4.27 -15.67
N GLN A 102 -3.64 5.45 -15.48
CA GLN A 102 -3.33 6.64 -16.28
C GLN A 102 -1.88 7.10 -16.09
N ALA A 103 -1.36 7.06 -14.86
CA ALA A 103 0.03 7.41 -14.58
C ALA A 103 1.04 6.43 -15.20
N MET A 104 0.63 5.18 -15.43
CA MET A 104 1.45 4.14 -16.07
C MET A 104 1.32 4.09 -17.61
N ASP A 105 0.47 4.92 -18.21
CA ASP A 105 0.12 4.83 -19.65
C ASP A 105 -0.45 3.45 -20.04
N GLU A 106 -1.08 2.77 -19.07
CA GLU A 106 -1.68 1.43 -19.25
C GLU A 106 -3.21 1.49 -19.45
N SER A 107 -3.76 2.67 -19.75
CA SER A 107 -5.20 2.86 -19.95
C SER A 107 -5.76 2.10 -21.14
N ASP A 108 -4.93 1.79 -22.14
CA ASP A 108 -5.39 1.25 -23.42
C ASP A 108 -5.62 -0.28 -23.38
N ASN A 109 -5.15 -0.98 -22.34
CA ASN A 109 -5.34 -2.43 -22.15
C ASN A 109 -6.60 -2.81 -21.33
N LEU A 110 -7.56 -1.89 -21.19
CA LEU A 110 -8.71 -2.08 -20.29
C LEU A 110 -9.90 -2.84 -20.90
N ASN A 111 -9.91 -3.06 -22.22
CA ASN A 111 -11.03 -3.68 -22.94
C ASN A 111 -10.83 -5.19 -23.13
N THR A 112 -11.09 -5.97 -22.08
CA THR A 112 -11.22 -7.43 -22.18
C THR A 112 -12.56 -7.87 -21.60
N GLU A 113 -13.08 -9.04 -22.03
CA GLU A 113 -14.37 -9.59 -21.56
C GLU A 113 -14.47 -9.80 -20.03
N ASN A 114 -13.35 -9.71 -19.33
CA ASN A 114 -13.20 -9.97 -17.90
C ASN A 114 -12.90 -8.69 -17.10
N THR A 115 -13.26 -7.52 -17.65
CA THR A 115 -13.03 -6.22 -17.03
C THR A 115 -14.35 -5.46 -16.85
N VAL A 116 -14.57 -4.85 -15.69
CA VAL A 116 -15.65 -3.89 -15.44
C VAL A 116 -15.06 -2.59 -14.89
N SER A 117 -15.48 -1.47 -15.46
CA SER A 117 -15.06 -0.13 -15.04
C SER A 117 -16.13 0.47 -14.14
N ILE A 118 -15.76 0.87 -12.93
CA ILE A 118 -16.64 1.57 -11.98
C ILE A 118 -16.06 2.94 -11.65
N ASP A 119 -16.75 3.75 -10.84
CA ASP A 119 -16.27 5.10 -10.51
C ASP A 119 -14.87 5.04 -9.87
N GLY A 120 -13.88 5.68 -10.47
CA GLY A 120 -12.47 5.67 -10.02
C GLY A 120 -11.69 4.35 -10.20
N PHE A 121 -12.32 3.20 -10.43
CA PHE A 121 -11.64 1.89 -10.38
C PHE A 121 -11.91 0.99 -11.59
N VAL A 122 -11.04 0.00 -11.78
CA VAL A 122 -11.17 -1.06 -12.76
C VAL A 122 -11.11 -2.40 -12.03
N LEU A 123 -12.12 -3.23 -12.22
CA LEU A 123 -12.22 -4.57 -11.66
C LEU A 123 -11.95 -5.60 -12.75
N ARG A 124 -11.20 -6.65 -12.41
CA ARG A 124 -10.91 -7.78 -13.31
C ARG A 124 -11.09 -9.11 -12.60
N SER A 125 -11.81 -10.04 -13.22
CA SER A 125 -12.00 -11.41 -12.72
C SER A 125 -12.47 -12.32 -13.86
N THR A 126 -12.13 -13.60 -13.77
CA THR A 126 -12.68 -14.64 -14.65
C THR A 126 -14.15 -14.96 -14.33
N ASN A 127 -14.64 -14.59 -13.14
CA ASN A 127 -16.02 -14.80 -12.73
C ASN A 127 -16.89 -13.58 -13.06
N LYS A 128 -17.58 -13.64 -14.21
CA LYS A 128 -18.43 -12.54 -14.72
C LYS A 128 -19.60 -12.21 -13.77
N THR A 129 -20.20 -13.21 -13.13
CA THR A 129 -21.30 -12.99 -12.17
C THR A 129 -20.82 -12.24 -10.93
N LEU A 130 -19.64 -12.63 -10.41
CA LEU A 130 -19.01 -11.93 -9.30
C LEU A 130 -18.70 -10.47 -9.66
N LEU A 131 -18.09 -10.22 -10.83
CA LEU A 131 -17.80 -8.85 -11.27
C LEU A 131 -19.05 -7.98 -11.31
N LYS A 132 -20.16 -8.51 -11.85
CA LYS A 132 -21.42 -7.77 -11.89
C LYS A 132 -21.88 -7.41 -10.48
N ASN A 133 -21.95 -8.38 -9.57
CA ASN A 133 -22.37 -8.17 -8.19
C ASN A 133 -21.48 -7.16 -7.45
N LEU A 134 -20.17 -7.26 -7.62
CA LEU A 134 -19.20 -6.33 -7.03
C LEU A 134 -19.35 -4.93 -7.62
N SER A 135 -19.52 -4.81 -8.94
CA SER A 135 -19.65 -3.51 -9.60
C SER A 135 -20.88 -2.71 -9.15
N GLU A 136 -21.96 -3.42 -8.78
CA GLU A 136 -23.21 -2.83 -8.27
C GLU A 136 -23.18 -2.62 -6.74
N SER A 137 -22.11 -3.03 -6.05
CA SER A 137 -22.00 -2.94 -4.59
C SER A 137 -21.56 -1.56 -4.11
N ASN A 138 -22.52 -0.77 -3.60
CA ASN A 138 -22.26 0.53 -2.96
C ASN A 138 -21.30 0.42 -1.76
N LYS A 139 -21.37 -0.69 -1.00
CA LYS A 139 -20.48 -0.92 0.14
C LYS A 139 -19.03 -1.08 -0.30
N MET A 140 -18.79 -1.85 -1.37
CA MET A 140 -17.46 -2.03 -1.94
C MET A 140 -16.90 -0.69 -2.44
N GLN A 141 -17.70 0.06 -3.22
CA GLN A 141 -17.28 1.36 -3.75
C GLN A 141 -16.90 2.34 -2.62
N SER A 142 -17.70 2.41 -1.55
CA SER A 142 -17.40 3.26 -0.40
C SER A 142 -16.10 2.88 0.30
N ILE A 143 -15.80 1.59 0.45
CA ILE A 143 -14.54 1.12 1.04
C ILE A 143 -13.35 1.45 0.13
N LEU A 144 -13.47 1.20 -1.18
CA LEU A 144 -12.39 1.53 -2.13
C LEU A 144 -12.07 3.02 -2.13
N GLN A 145 -13.08 3.89 -2.02
CA GLN A 145 -12.89 5.34 -1.91
C GLN A 145 -12.16 5.75 -0.62
N LYS A 146 -12.36 5.05 0.52
CA LYS A 146 -11.60 5.29 1.75
C LYS A 146 -10.15 4.81 1.64
N LEU A 147 -9.91 3.75 0.88
CA LEU A 147 -8.60 3.13 0.70
C LEU A 147 -7.69 3.94 -0.24
N GLU A 148 -8.27 4.77 -1.12
CA GLU A 148 -7.52 5.72 -1.95
C GLU A 148 -6.57 6.60 -1.10
N PRO A 149 -5.36 6.92 -1.60
CA PRO A 149 -4.81 6.48 -2.88
C PRO A 149 -4.19 5.07 -2.83
N PHE A 150 -4.44 4.26 -3.86
CA PHE A 150 -3.78 2.96 -4.04
C PHE A 150 -3.51 2.64 -5.51
N ALA A 151 -2.54 1.77 -5.75
CA ALA A 151 -2.25 1.27 -7.09
C ALA A 151 -3.13 0.06 -7.42
N TYR A 152 -2.98 -0.98 -6.60
CA TYR A 152 -3.43 -2.32 -6.92
C TYR A 152 -3.95 -3.04 -5.67
N LEU A 153 -4.98 -3.85 -5.87
CA LEU A 153 -5.57 -4.73 -4.88
C LEU A 153 -5.89 -6.08 -5.53
N LEU A 154 -5.21 -7.13 -5.10
CA LEU A 154 -5.54 -8.51 -5.46
C LEU A 154 -6.24 -9.17 -4.30
N ILE A 155 -7.34 -9.85 -4.59
CA ILE A 155 -8.04 -10.73 -3.66
C ILE A 155 -8.10 -12.08 -4.36
N SER A 156 -7.50 -13.11 -3.77
CA SER A 156 -7.43 -14.46 -4.32
C SER A 156 -7.64 -15.50 -3.23
N PRO A 157 -7.85 -16.79 -3.58
CA PRO A 157 -7.98 -17.85 -2.58
C PRO A 157 -6.80 -17.96 -1.61
N ASP A 158 -5.60 -17.51 -2.02
CA ASP A 158 -4.38 -17.52 -1.22
C ASP A 158 -4.27 -16.32 -0.27
N GLY A 159 -5.07 -15.27 -0.49
CA GLY A 159 -5.07 -14.08 0.34
C GLY A 159 -5.34 -12.79 -0.44
N LEU A 160 -5.09 -11.69 0.24
CA LEU A 160 -5.22 -10.34 -0.26
C LEU A 160 -3.85 -9.67 -0.32
N LEU A 161 -3.57 -8.93 -1.39
CA LEU A 161 -2.43 -8.03 -1.53
C LEU A 161 -2.95 -6.64 -1.87
N PHE A 162 -2.48 -5.61 -1.17
CA PHE A 162 -2.91 -4.23 -1.36
C PHE A 162 -1.74 -3.26 -1.30
N ASP A 163 -1.56 -2.49 -2.37
CA ASP A 163 -0.45 -1.56 -2.52
C ASP A 163 -0.96 -0.12 -2.37
N LYS A 164 -0.95 0.38 -1.13
CA LYS A 164 -1.36 1.75 -0.83
C LYS A 164 -0.27 2.71 -1.28
N GLN A 165 -0.62 3.69 -2.11
CA GLN A 165 0.31 4.73 -2.49
C GLN A 165 0.47 5.72 -1.34
N SER A 166 1.71 6.11 -1.04
CA SER A 166 1.99 7.07 0.05
C SER A 166 2.90 8.19 -0.43
N THR A 167 2.50 9.43 -0.14
CA THR A 167 3.32 10.63 -0.27
C THR A 167 3.94 11.04 1.06
N ASP A 168 3.38 10.57 2.18
CA ASP A 168 3.89 10.76 3.54
C ASP A 168 3.78 9.46 4.33
N ILE A 169 4.84 8.63 4.24
CA ILE A 169 4.91 7.34 4.91
C ILE A 169 4.73 7.50 6.43
N LEU A 170 5.19 8.58 7.04
CA LEU A 170 5.06 8.77 8.48
C LEU A 170 3.60 8.97 8.88
N ALA A 171 2.90 9.83 8.15
CA ALA A 171 1.49 10.06 8.40
C ALA A 171 0.64 8.82 8.09
N ASP A 172 0.98 8.07 7.05
CA ASP A 172 0.19 6.91 6.62
C ASP A 172 0.45 5.66 7.45
N THR A 173 1.63 5.56 8.08
CA THR A 173 1.95 4.46 9.00
C THR A 173 1.45 4.69 10.42
N HIS A 174 0.87 5.86 10.73
CA HIS A 174 0.30 6.10 12.06
C HIS A 174 -0.71 5.01 12.44
N VAL A 175 -0.64 4.53 13.69
CA VAL A 175 -1.34 3.31 14.14
C VAL A 175 -2.84 3.33 13.82
N ASP A 176 -3.51 4.46 14.03
CA ASP A 176 -4.96 4.60 13.77
C ASP A 176 -5.29 4.46 12.27
N LYS A 177 -4.48 5.05 11.39
CA LYS A 177 -4.67 4.93 9.94
C LYS A 177 -4.40 3.51 9.46
N MET A 178 -3.35 2.88 9.98
CA MET A 178 -3.01 1.50 9.67
C MET A 178 -4.13 0.56 10.08
N LYS A 179 -4.65 0.70 11.31
CA LYS A 179 -5.80 -0.09 11.79
C LYS A 179 -7.05 0.14 10.97
N SER A 180 -7.35 1.39 10.62
CA SER A 180 -8.48 1.69 9.73
C SER A 180 -8.31 0.97 8.39
N THR A 181 -7.13 1.07 7.78
CA THR A 181 -6.83 0.41 6.49
C THR A 181 -6.99 -1.10 6.59
N ILE A 182 -6.44 -1.74 7.64
CA ILE A 182 -6.57 -3.18 7.87
C ILE A 182 -8.04 -3.59 8.05
N THR A 183 -8.82 -2.78 8.78
CA THR A 183 -10.25 -3.03 9.00
C THR A 183 -11.03 -2.92 7.71
N ASP A 184 -10.80 -1.85 6.94
CA ASP A 184 -11.44 -1.63 5.63
C ASP A 184 -11.09 -2.76 4.64
N LEU A 185 -9.85 -3.26 4.65
CA LEU A 185 -9.44 -4.43 3.84
C LEU A 185 -10.14 -5.72 4.28
N ALA A 186 -10.24 -5.97 5.58
CA ALA A 186 -10.94 -7.14 6.09
C ALA A 186 -12.44 -7.07 5.76
N ASP A 187 -13.07 -5.90 5.92
CA ASP A 187 -14.47 -5.66 5.59
C ASP A 187 -14.75 -5.84 4.10
N LEU A 188 -13.81 -5.46 3.24
CA LEU A 188 -13.92 -5.68 1.80
C LEU A 188 -14.11 -7.18 1.51
N VAL A 189 -13.28 -8.04 2.08
CA VAL A 189 -13.36 -9.49 1.85
C VAL A 189 -14.72 -10.09 2.26
N THR A 190 -15.42 -9.49 3.23
CA THR A 190 -16.76 -9.94 3.64
C THR A 190 -17.87 -9.67 2.62
N ILE A 191 -17.61 -8.91 1.54
CA ILE A 191 -18.62 -8.51 0.54
C ILE A 191 -18.96 -9.65 -0.44
N GLY A 192 -18.30 -10.81 -0.31
CA GLY A 192 -18.66 -12.02 -1.06
C GLY A 192 -17.75 -12.29 -2.26
N PHE A 193 -16.44 -12.16 -2.04
CA PHE A 193 -15.39 -12.55 -2.99
C PHE A 193 -15.23 -14.09 -3.09
#